data_AF-A0A955AQ50-F1
#
_entry.id   AF-A0A955AQ50-F1
#
_cell.length_a   1.000
_cell.length_b   1.000
_cell.length_c   1.000
_cell.angle_alpha   90.00
_cell.angle_beta   90.00
_cell.angle_gamma   90.00
#
_symmetry.space_group_name_H-M   'P 1'
#
loop_
_entity.id
_entity.type
_entity.pdbx_description
1 polymer ?
#
loop_
_entity_poly.entity_id
_entity_poly.type
_entity_poly.pdbx_seq_one_letter_code
_entity_poly.pdbx_strand_id
1 'polypeptide(L)'
;MVQVHGTDDAMACLESNSYQLVLVNRKLDRDYSDGIEVIRRIKSDPRFAAIPCMLVTNYAEHQDMAVAVGAERGFGKLELHSDETLHLLRPYFQASSAS
;
A
#
# COMPACT_ATOMS: atom_id res chain seq x y z
N MET A 1 12.71 0.27 -3.79
CA MET A 1 11.27 0.61 -3.99
C MET A 1 10.96 0.37 -5.45
N VAL A 2 9.96 -0.46 -5.77
CA VAL A 2 9.49 -0.66 -7.15
C VAL A 2 8.28 0.22 -7.35
N GLN A 3 8.30 1.10 -8.34
CA GLN A 3 7.17 1.97 -8.68
C GLN A 3 6.38 1.35 -9.81
N VAL A 4 5.06 1.34 -9.66
CA VAL A 4 4.14 0.68 -10.60
C VAL A 4 2.98 1.61 -10.92
N HIS A 5 2.55 1.63 -12.18
CA HIS A 5 1.66 2.67 -12.71
C HIS A 5 0.20 2.24 -12.91
N GLY A 6 -0.16 0.99 -12.58
CA GLY A 6 -1.52 0.45 -12.73
C GLY A 6 -1.72 -0.89 -12.03
N THR A 7 -2.97 -1.35 -11.95
CA THR A 7 -3.37 -2.57 -11.22
C THR A 7 -2.72 -3.84 -11.78
N ASP A 8 -2.76 -4.04 -13.10
CA ASP A 8 -2.22 -5.26 -13.72
C ASP A 8 -0.69 -5.36 -13.54
N ASP A 9 0.00 -4.23 -13.71
CA ASP A 9 1.43 -4.13 -13.47
C ASP A 9 1.77 -4.41 -11.98
N ALA A 10 0.90 -3.98 -11.05
CA ALA A 10 1.09 -4.20 -9.62
C ALA A 10 0.97 -5.68 -9.26
N MET A 11 -0.02 -6.36 -9.84
CA MET A 11 -0.20 -7.80 -9.67
C MET A 11 0.98 -8.60 -10.24
N ALA A 12 1.47 -8.24 -11.43
CA ALA A 12 2.65 -8.88 -12.03
C ALA A 12 3.92 -8.73 -11.16
N CYS A 13 4.08 -7.56 -10.52
CA CYS A 13 5.17 -7.35 -9.57
C CYS A 13 5.03 -8.25 -8.34
N LEU A 14 3.83 -8.33 -7.74
CA LEU A 14 3.52 -9.19 -6.59
C LEU A 14 3.77 -10.67 -6.89
N GLU A 15 3.57 -11.11 -8.13
CA GLU A 15 3.87 -12.48 -8.57
C GLU A 15 5.38 -12.75 -8.68
N SER A 16 6.17 -11.73 -9.00
CA SER A 16 7.60 -11.86 -9.28
C SER A 16 8.49 -11.70 -8.04
N ASN A 17 8.00 -11.08 -6.98
CA ASN A 17 8.80 -10.75 -5.79
C ASN A 17 7.95 -10.78 -4.50
N SER A 18 8.60 -11.05 -3.38
CA SER A 18 7.99 -10.87 -2.05
C SER A 18 8.09 -9.43 -1.59
N TYR A 19 6.96 -8.82 -1.19
CA TYR A 19 6.91 -7.48 -0.62
C TYR A 19 6.44 -7.52 0.84
N GLN A 20 7.04 -6.66 1.67
CA GLN A 20 6.68 -6.51 3.08
C GLN A 20 5.58 -5.46 3.30
N LEU A 21 5.38 -4.57 2.32
CA LEU A 21 4.39 -3.51 2.33
C LEU A 21 4.14 -3.01 0.90
N VAL A 22 2.88 -2.72 0.57
CA VAL A 22 2.47 -2.06 -0.66
C VAL A 22 1.89 -0.68 -0.34
N LEU A 23 2.45 0.37 -0.93
CA LEU A 23 1.94 1.74 -0.82
C LEU A 23 1.18 2.09 -2.09
N VAL A 24 -0.06 2.53 -1.95
CA VAL A 24 -0.95 2.84 -3.09
C VAL A 24 -1.43 4.29 -3.00
N ASN A 25 -1.18 5.10 -4.03
CA ASN A 25 -1.76 6.45 -4.11
C ASN A 25 -3.28 6.37 -4.32
N ARG A 26 -4.06 7.25 -3.66
CA ARG A 26 -5.53 7.32 -3.87
C ARG A 26 -5.93 7.48 -5.33
N LYS A 27 -5.25 8.37 -6.05
CA LYS A 27 -5.43 8.55 -7.49
C LYS A 27 -4.13 8.17 -8.16
N LEU A 28 -4.21 7.20 -9.08
CA LEU A 28 -3.06 6.78 -9.87
C LEU A 28 -2.77 7.81 -10.96
N ASP A 29 -1.50 8.15 -11.13
CA ASP A 29 -1.09 9.26 -12.00
C ASP A 29 -1.34 8.99 -13.50
N ARG A 30 -1.52 7.72 -13.89
CA ARG A 30 -1.65 7.31 -15.29
C ARG A 30 -3.07 7.47 -15.84
N ASP A 31 -4.08 7.12 -15.05
CA ASP A 31 -5.46 6.98 -15.52
C ASP A 31 -6.51 7.52 -14.53
N TYR A 32 -6.08 8.16 -13.43
CA TYR A 32 -6.97 8.63 -12.35
C TYR A 32 -7.83 7.51 -11.71
N SER A 33 -7.46 6.26 -11.92
CA SER A 33 -8.12 5.13 -11.25
C SER A 33 -7.95 5.21 -9.74
N ASP A 34 -8.89 4.56 -9.04
CA ASP A 34 -8.95 4.62 -7.59
C ASP A 34 -8.03 3.58 -6.96
N GLY A 35 -7.06 4.03 -6.17
CA GLY A 35 -6.13 3.18 -5.45
C GLY A 35 -6.83 2.21 -4.48
N ILE A 36 -8.04 2.55 -4.01
CA ILE A 36 -8.82 1.64 -3.16
C ILE A 36 -9.19 0.36 -3.93
N GLU A 37 -9.46 0.45 -5.24
CA GLU A 37 -9.77 -0.73 -6.06
C GLU A 37 -8.56 -1.65 -6.22
N VAL A 38 -7.35 -1.08 -6.31
CA VAL A 38 -6.10 -1.85 -6.30
C VAL A 38 -5.96 -2.62 -4.98
N ILE A 39 -6.14 -1.93 -3.85
CA ILE A 39 -6.07 -2.55 -2.52
C ILE A 39 -7.11 -3.66 -2.40
N ARG A 40 -8.36 -3.40 -2.79
CA ARG A 40 -9.44 -4.38 -2.78
C ARG A 40 -9.07 -5.61 -3.60
N ARG A 41 -8.44 -5.43 -4.77
CA ARG A 41 -7.99 -6.53 -5.63
C ARG A 41 -6.91 -7.37 -4.95
N ILE A 42 -5.86 -6.73 -4.42
CA ILE A 42 -4.79 -7.40 -3.67
C ILE A 42 -5.37 -8.20 -2.49
N LYS A 43 -6.25 -7.58 -1.70
CA LYS A 43 -6.85 -8.19 -0.50
C LYS A 43 -7.82 -9.32 -0.81
N SER A 44 -8.41 -9.34 -2.01
CA SER A 44 -9.28 -10.43 -2.48
C SER A 44 -8.54 -11.66 -2.98
N ASP A 45 -7.23 -11.56 -3.28
CA ASP A 45 -6.43 -12.69 -3.74
C ASP A 45 -5.72 -13.36 -2.56
N PRO A 46 -6.04 -14.64 -2.22
CA PRO A 46 -5.43 -15.32 -1.08
C PRO A 46 -3.90 -15.39 -1.14
N ARG A 47 -3.30 -15.32 -2.34
CA ARG A 47 -1.84 -15.30 -2.53
C ARG A 47 -1.20 -14.04 -1.95
N PHE A 48 -1.93 -12.93 -1.92
CA PHE A 48 -1.41 -11.60 -1.57
C PHE A 48 -2.15 -10.95 -0.40
N ALA A 49 -3.27 -11.51 0.06
CA ALA A 49 -4.11 -10.92 1.09
C ALA A 49 -3.36 -10.60 2.41
N ALA A 50 -2.34 -11.42 2.74
CA ALA A 50 -1.49 -11.24 3.90
C ALA A 50 -0.50 -10.07 3.78
N ILE A 51 -0.25 -9.56 2.57
CA ILE A 51 0.68 -8.45 2.34
C ILE A 51 0.02 -7.16 2.85
N PRO A 52 0.66 -6.41 3.78
CA PRO A 52 0.15 -5.13 4.23
C PRO A 52 0.01 -4.13 3.08
N CYS A 53 -1.08 -3.38 3.06
CA CYS A 53 -1.32 -2.34 2.07
C CYS A 53 -1.69 -1.05 2.80
N MET A 54 -1.20 0.10 2.32
CA MET A 54 -1.56 1.42 2.85
C MET A 54 -1.95 2.35 1.72
N LEU A 55 -3.02 3.12 1.94
CA LEU A 55 -3.42 4.18 1.02
C LEU A 55 -2.70 5.49 1.36
N VAL A 56 -1.99 6.07 0.40
CA VAL A 56 -1.29 7.36 0.57
C VAL A 56 -2.20 8.49 0.09
N THR A 57 -2.71 9.26 1.06
CA THR A 57 -3.69 10.33 0.83
C THR A 57 -3.79 11.27 2.04
N ASN A 58 -3.98 12.57 1.78
CA ASN A 58 -4.21 13.58 2.82
C ASN A 58 -5.67 13.58 3.33
N TYR A 59 -6.55 12.75 2.76
CA TYR A 59 -7.97 12.68 3.12
C TYR A 59 -8.22 11.50 4.08
N ALA A 60 -8.53 11.81 5.35
CA ALA A 60 -8.75 10.80 6.39
C ALA A 60 -9.88 9.81 6.05
N GLU A 61 -11.01 10.32 5.54
CA GLU A 61 -12.16 9.49 5.12
C GLU A 61 -11.77 8.42 4.08
N HIS A 62 -10.80 8.72 3.20
CA HIS A 62 -10.34 7.78 2.19
C HIS A 62 -9.39 6.74 2.80
N GLN A 63 -8.64 7.09 3.84
CA GLN A 63 -7.87 6.11 4.62
C GLN A 63 -8.84 5.15 5.34
N ASP A 64 -9.93 5.66 5.91
CA ASP A 64 -10.95 4.83 6.57
C ASP A 64 -11.61 3.86 5.58
N MET A 65 -11.91 4.31 4.36
CA MET A 65 -12.40 3.44 3.28
C MET A 65 -11.39 2.35 2.90
N ALA A 66 -10.09 2.67 2.87
CA ALA A 66 -9.05 1.67 2.61
C ALA A 66 -8.98 0.62 3.73
N VAL A 67 -9.05 1.05 4.99
CA VAL A 67 -9.09 0.15 6.15
C VAL A 67 -10.31 -0.77 6.07
N ALA A 68 -11.47 -0.25 5.67
CA ALA A 68 -12.69 -1.04 5.51
C ALA A 68 -12.57 -2.18 4.46
N VAL A 69 -11.63 -2.08 3.52
CA VAL A 69 -11.33 -3.14 2.53
C VAL A 69 -10.10 -3.98 2.88
N GLY A 70 -9.60 -3.88 4.12
CA GLY A 70 -8.51 -4.71 4.64
C GLY A 70 -7.11 -4.10 4.53
N ALA A 71 -7.00 -2.79 4.28
CA ALA A 71 -5.74 -2.07 4.36
C ALA A 71 -5.35 -1.76 5.82
N GLU A 72 -4.09 -1.44 6.01
CA GLU A 72 -3.60 -0.75 7.19
C GLU A 72 -3.88 0.76 7.07
N ARG A 73 -3.89 1.45 8.21
CA ARG A 73 -3.99 2.93 8.23
C ARG A 73 -2.80 3.51 7.46
N GLY A 74 -3.09 4.29 6.42
CA GLY A 74 -2.07 5.00 5.64
C GLY A 74 -1.70 6.37 6.21
N PHE A 75 -1.03 7.19 5.40
CA PHE A 75 -0.51 8.50 5.79
C PHE A 75 -0.65 9.52 4.65
N GLY A 76 -0.46 10.81 4.96
CA GLY A 76 -0.51 11.90 3.99
C GLY A 76 0.64 11.87 2.98
N LYS A 77 0.39 12.30 1.74
CA LYS A 77 1.43 12.40 0.69
C LYS A 77 2.62 13.27 1.11
N LEU A 78 2.35 14.32 1.90
CA LEU A 78 3.36 15.25 2.38
C LEU A 78 4.06 14.77 3.66
N GLU A 79 3.56 13.71 4.27
CA GLU A 79 4.00 13.21 5.57
C GLU A 79 5.01 12.07 5.44
N LEU A 80 5.43 11.70 4.24
CA LEU A 80 6.36 10.58 4.01
C LEU A 80 7.64 10.67 4.86
N HIS A 81 8.11 11.90 5.11
CA HIS A 81 9.32 12.18 5.88
C HIS A 81 9.05 12.63 7.32
N SER A 82 7.80 12.58 7.79
CA SER A 82 7.49 12.88 9.18
C SER A 82 7.98 11.74 10.08
N ASP A 83 8.39 12.09 11.30
CA ASP A 83 8.76 11.09 12.32
C ASP A 83 7.60 10.13 12.59
N GLU A 84 6.36 10.61 12.51
CA GLU A 84 5.16 9.81 12.68
C GLU A 84 5.03 8.73 11.60
N THR A 85 5.20 9.09 10.33
CA THR A 85 5.16 8.10 9.23
C THR A 85 6.33 7.13 9.34
N LEU A 86 7.51 7.58 9.75
CA LEU A 86 8.65 6.67 9.97
C LEU A 86 8.35 5.67 11.09
N HIS A 87 7.71 6.10 12.19
CA HIS A 87 7.25 5.19 13.24
C HIS A 87 6.18 4.22 12.75
N LEU A 88 5.22 4.70 11.95
CA LEU A 88 4.17 3.87 11.33
C LEU A 88 4.76 2.79 10.43
N LEU A 89 5.79 3.12 9.65
CA LEU A 89 6.39 2.21 8.68
C LEU A 89 7.42 1.25 9.30
N ARG A 90 7.99 1.59 10.47
CA ARG A 90 9.05 0.81 11.14
C ARG A 90 8.74 -0.69 11.26
N PRO A 91 7.53 -1.14 11.63
CA PRO A 91 7.24 -2.58 11.74
C PRO A 91 7.44 -3.36 10.43
N TYR A 92 7.27 -2.71 9.27
CA TYR A 92 7.35 -3.36 7.95
C TYR A 92 8.76 -3.40 7.37
N PHE A 93 9.74 -2.72 8.00
CA PHE A 93 11.14 -2.70 7.57
C PHE A 93 12.05 -3.60 8.42
N GLN A 94 11.55 -4.15 9.52
CA GLN A 94 12.35 -4.94 10.46
C GLN A 94 12.40 -6.45 10.15
N ALA A 95 11.88 -6.91 9.02
CA ALA A 95 12.04 -8.30 8.59
C ALA A 95 13.34 -8.51 7.78
N SER A 96 14.48 -8.29 8.42
CA SER A 96 15.79 -8.84 8.00
C SER A 96 16.74 -8.90 9.19
N SER A 97 16.34 -9.65 10.22
CA SER A 97 17.27 -10.23 11.19
C SER A 97 16.64 -11.48 11.80
N ALA A 98 16.67 -12.56 11.04
CA ALA A 98 16.67 -13.91 11.59
C ALA A 98 17.64 -14.73 10.75
N SER A 99 18.61 -15.30 11.45
CA SER A 99 19.79 -16.03 11.00
C SER A 99 19.48 -17.31 10.22
#